data_AF-A0A7C4FFN5-F1
#
_entry.id   AF-A0A7C4FFN5-F1
#
_cell.length_a   1.000
_cell.length_b   1.000
_cell.length_c   1.000
_cell.angle_alpha   90.00
_cell.angle_beta   90.00
_cell.angle_gamma   90.00
#
_symmetry.space_group_name_H-M   'P 1'
#
loop_
_entity.id
_entity.type
_entity.pdbx_description
1 polymer ?
#
loop_
_entity_poly.entity_id
_entity_poly.type
_entity_poly.pdbx_seq_one_letter_code
_entity_poly.pdbx_strand_id
1 'polypeptide(L)'
;MLATRIGMKGVAVSDVMRTMMRLGFQDEEIYDVFVAMGFPPEEIELLIERLRGEFEKAGIQPLSLHVSREVMEGLRPILKEMEQTLVVKLEAISLKLELLRNMQRHQPETHFPEGKRNVKISG
;
A
#
# COMPACT_ATOMS: atom_id res chain seq x y z
N MET A 1 4.26 -44.32 17.51
CA MET A 1 4.59 -44.31 16.08
C MET A 1 3.30 -44.32 15.25
N LEU A 2 2.66 -43.16 15.06
CA LEU A 2 1.35 -43.08 14.36
C LEU A 2 1.29 -41.96 13.31
N ALA A 3 2.44 -41.44 12.86
CA ALA A 3 2.50 -40.30 11.95
C ALA A 3 2.68 -40.69 10.47
N THR A 4 2.19 -41.84 9.99
CA THR A 4 2.66 -42.35 8.68
C THR A 4 1.67 -43.06 7.77
N ARG A 5 0.35 -43.10 8.03
CA ARG A 5 -0.55 -43.83 7.11
C ARG A 5 -1.90 -43.19 6.88
N ILE A 6 -1.92 -42.08 6.15
CA ILE A 6 -2.94 -41.84 5.12
C ILE A 6 -2.26 -41.18 3.92
N GLY A 7 -1.56 -42.00 3.14
CA GLY A 7 -1.03 -41.62 1.84
C GLY A 7 -2.03 -42.01 0.75
N MET A 8 -2.80 -41.04 0.26
CA MET A 8 -3.20 -41.08 -1.15
C MET A 8 -1.91 -40.93 -1.97
N LYS A 9 -1.67 -41.85 -2.91
CA LYS A 9 -0.44 -41.93 -3.70
C LYS A 9 0.03 -40.54 -4.19
N GLY A 10 1.10 -40.01 -3.57
CA GLY A 10 1.93 -38.97 -4.18
C GLY A 10 2.41 -37.84 -3.27
N VAL A 11 1.63 -37.38 -2.28
CA VAL A 11 1.99 -36.19 -1.49
C VAL A 11 1.58 -36.38 -0.03
N ALA A 12 2.50 -36.18 0.91
CA ALA A 12 2.17 -36.20 2.33
C ALA A 12 1.44 -34.90 2.71
N VAL A 13 0.45 -35.01 3.59
CA VAL A 13 -0.30 -33.86 4.14
C VAL A 13 0.63 -32.76 4.65
N SER A 14 1.71 -33.15 5.34
CA SER A 14 2.75 -32.24 5.81
C SER A 14 3.44 -31.45 4.70
N ASP A 15 3.57 -32.01 3.49
CA ASP A 15 4.21 -31.33 2.36
C ASP A 15 3.28 -30.29 1.75
N VAL A 16 1.97 -30.57 1.72
CA VAL A 16 0.95 -29.61 1.31
C VAL A 16 0.88 -28.46 2.31
N MET A 17 0.80 -28.76 3.62
CA MET A 17 0.79 -27.74 4.68
C MET A 17 2.06 -26.88 4.64
N ARG A 18 3.24 -27.50 4.51
CA ARG A 18 4.52 -26.80 4.34
C ARG A 18 4.49 -25.85 3.15
N THR A 19 3.89 -26.27 2.05
CA THR A 19 3.73 -25.43 0.85
C THR A 19 2.80 -24.25 1.12
N MET A 20 1.66 -24.48 1.76
CA MET A 20 0.73 -23.41 2.13
C MET A 20 1.37 -22.39 3.08
N MET A 21 2.07 -22.83 4.12
CA MET A 21 2.83 -21.94 5.02
C MET A 21 3.88 -21.14 4.25
N ARG A 22 4.58 -21.77 3.31
CA ARG A 22 5.58 -21.09 2.48
C ARG A 22 4.96 -20.09 1.50
N LEU A 23 3.72 -20.30 1.07
CA LEU A 23 2.96 -19.33 0.28
C LEU A 23 2.37 -18.19 1.13
N GLY A 24 2.35 -18.35 2.45
CA GLY A 24 1.91 -17.33 3.40
C GLY A 24 0.46 -17.44 3.85
N PHE A 25 -0.16 -18.61 3.68
CA PHE A 25 -1.44 -18.93 4.35
C PHE A 25 -1.25 -18.90 5.87
N GLN A 26 -2.27 -18.41 6.58
CA GLN A 26 -2.29 -18.40 8.04
C GLN A 26 -2.55 -19.80 8.59
N ASP A 27 -2.13 -20.03 9.84
CA ASP A 27 -2.29 -21.31 10.53
C ASP A 27 -3.78 -21.70 10.61
N GLU A 28 -4.67 -20.73 10.85
CA GLU A 28 -6.12 -20.94 10.91
C GLU A 28 -6.71 -21.35 9.54
N GLU A 29 -6.24 -20.74 8.45
CA GLU A 29 -6.68 -21.08 7.10
C GLU A 29 -6.25 -22.50 6.71
N ILE A 30 -5.04 -22.89 7.11
CA ILE A 30 -4.53 -24.25 6.91
C ILE A 30 -5.38 -25.22 7.73
N TYR A 31 -5.62 -24.92 9.01
CA TYR A 31 -6.43 -25.75 9.90
C TYR A 31 -7.83 -26.00 9.32
N ASP A 32 -8.54 -24.94 8.94
CA ASP A 32 -9.91 -25.03 8.41
C ASP A 32 -9.98 -25.89 7.15
N VAL A 33 -9.00 -25.76 6.24
CA VAL A 33 -8.93 -26.56 5.01
C VAL A 33 -8.80 -28.05 5.32
N PHE A 34 -7.87 -28.43 6.20
CA PHE A 34 -7.64 -29.84 6.48
C PHE A 34 -8.75 -30.46 7.34
N VAL A 35 -9.32 -29.71 8.29
CA VAL A 35 -10.51 -30.18 9.03
C VAL A 35 -11.70 -30.36 8.10
N ALA A 36 -11.94 -29.44 7.17
CA ALA A 36 -13.00 -29.57 6.16
C ALA A 36 -12.79 -30.76 5.22
N MET A 37 -11.54 -31.17 4.98
CA MET A 37 -11.19 -32.38 4.22
C MET A 37 -11.35 -33.67 5.02
N GLY A 38 -11.74 -33.59 6.30
CA GLY A 38 -12.00 -34.73 7.18
C GLY A 38 -10.77 -35.23 7.94
N PHE A 39 -9.70 -34.43 8.04
CA PHE A 39 -8.57 -34.76 8.90
C PHE A 39 -8.89 -34.50 10.38
N PRO A 40 -8.35 -35.31 11.31
CA PRO A 40 -8.57 -35.09 12.74
C PRO A 40 -8.01 -33.72 13.20
N PRO A 41 -8.83 -32.87 13.84
CA PRO A 41 -8.42 -31.53 14.27
C PRO A 41 -7.13 -31.50 15.09
N GLU A 42 -7.02 -32.39 16.07
CA GLU A 42 -5.89 -32.44 17.00
C GLU A 42 -4.59 -32.85 16.28
N GLU A 43 -4.68 -33.71 15.26
CA GLU A 43 -3.52 -34.10 14.46
C GLU A 43 -3.04 -32.95 13.57
N ILE A 44 -3.97 -32.13 13.06
CA ILE A 44 -3.65 -30.95 12.25
C ILE A 44 -3.04 -29.85 13.10
N GLU A 45 -3.59 -29.54 14.27
CA GLU A 45 -3.01 -28.55 15.20
C GLU A 45 -1.56 -28.90 15.54
N LEU A 46 -1.30 -30.13 15.96
CA LEU A 46 0.06 -30.60 16.29
C LEU A 46 1.00 -30.52 15.08
N LEU A 47 0.50 -30.80 13.88
CA LEU A 47 1.29 -30.74 12.67
C LEU A 47 1.62 -29.29 12.27
N ILE A 48 0.67 -28.36 12.44
CA ILE A 48 0.89 -26.91 12.25
C ILE A 48 1.96 -26.42 13.22
N GLU A 49 1.80 -26.69 14.52
CA GLU A 49 2.75 -26.25 15.54
C GLU A 49 4.17 -26.77 15.27
N ARG A 50 4.28 -28.04 14.87
CA ARG A 50 5.56 -28.64 14.51
C ARG A 50 6.18 -27.96 13.30
N LEU A 51 5.41 -27.78 12.22
CA LEU A 51 5.92 -27.16 11.00
C LEU A 51 6.31 -25.70 11.24
N ARG A 52 5.54 -24.95 12.02
CA ARG A 52 5.88 -23.59 12.44
C ARG A 52 7.22 -23.56 13.18
N GLY A 53 7.40 -24.45 14.14
CA GLY A 53 8.69 -24.59 14.85
C GLY A 53 9.85 -24.97 13.93
N GLU A 54 9.62 -25.77 12.88
CA GLU A 54 10.63 -26.07 11.85
C GLU A 54 10.99 -24.83 11.02
N PHE A 55 10.02 -24.00 10.65
CA PHE A 55 10.24 -22.76 9.88
C PHE A 55 10.99 -21.72 10.70
N GLU A 56 10.59 -21.52 11.96
CA GLU A 56 11.24 -20.59 12.88
C GLU A 56 12.71 -20.96 13.10
N LYS A 57 12.99 -22.24 13.38
CA LYS A 57 14.36 -22.74 13.56
C LYS A 57 15.21 -22.59 12.30
N ALA A 58 14.61 -22.75 11.13
CA ALA A 58 15.30 -22.62 9.85
C ALA A 58 15.36 -21.17 9.34
N GLY A 59 14.74 -20.20 10.03
CA GLY A 59 14.63 -18.82 9.57
C GLY A 59 13.88 -18.66 8.25
N ILE A 60 12.98 -19.61 7.92
CA ILE A 60 12.23 -19.59 6.66
C ILE A 60 11.08 -18.60 6.79
N GLN A 61 11.12 -17.54 5.99
CA GLN A 61 10.01 -16.60 5.86
C GLN A 61 9.06 -17.05 4.73
N PRO A 62 7.75 -16.75 4.85
CA PRO A 62 6.81 -16.88 3.74
C PRO A 62 7.29 -16.16 2.47
N LEU A 63 7.09 -16.79 1.32
CA LEU A 63 7.40 -16.25 0.00
C LEU A 63 6.64 -14.94 -0.27
N SER A 64 5.41 -14.83 0.24
CA SER A 64 4.61 -13.61 0.17
C SER A 64 5.37 -12.40 0.73
N LEU A 65 6.07 -12.55 1.86
CA LEU A 65 6.88 -11.48 2.44
C LEU A 65 8.07 -11.09 1.55
N HIS A 66 8.67 -12.06 0.85
CA HIS A 66 9.77 -11.80 -0.06
C HIS A 66 9.30 -11.00 -1.27
N VAL A 67 8.20 -11.44 -1.90
CA VAL A 67 7.61 -10.74 -3.05
C VAL A 67 7.12 -9.35 -2.66
N SER A 68 6.44 -9.20 -1.52
CA SER A 68 6.02 -7.88 -1.03
C SER A 68 7.21 -6.96 -0.79
N ARG A 69 8.33 -7.48 -0.29
CA ARG A 69 9.56 -6.69 -0.12
C ARG A 69 10.12 -6.23 -1.46
N GLU A 70 10.27 -7.14 -2.42
CA GLU A 70 10.79 -6.82 -3.75
C GLU A 70 9.92 -5.78 -4.47
N VAL A 71 8.59 -5.94 -4.40
CA VAL A 71 7.63 -4.98 -4.97
C VAL A 71 7.80 -3.61 -4.32
N MET A 72 7.88 -3.55 -2.99
CA MET A 72 8.08 -2.29 -2.28
C MET A 72 9.44 -1.64 -2.58
N GLU A 73 10.49 -2.44 -2.71
CA GLU A 73 11.83 -1.95 -3.10
C GLU A 73 11.83 -1.40 -4.52
N GLY A 74 11.14 -2.04 -5.46
CA GLY A 74 10.96 -1.54 -6.83
C GLY A 74 10.10 -0.29 -6.93
N LEU A 75 9.06 -0.16 -6.10
CA LEU A 75 8.16 1.00 -6.10
C LEU A 75 8.75 2.21 -5.36
N ARG A 76 9.60 2.00 -4.34
CA ARG A 76 10.20 3.08 -3.54
C ARG A 76 10.87 4.19 -4.36
N PRO A 77 11.72 3.92 -5.37
CA PRO A 77 12.31 5.00 -6.17
C PRO A 77 11.27 5.79 -6.96
N ILE A 78 10.24 5.12 -7.51
CA ILE A 78 9.15 5.76 -8.26
C ILE A 78 8.37 6.70 -7.35
N LEU A 79 8.02 6.24 -6.15
CA LEU A 79 7.31 7.05 -5.15
C LEU A 79 8.14 8.28 -4.75
N LYS A 80 9.45 8.13 -4.58
CA LYS A 80 10.36 9.23 -4.25
C LYS A 80 10.47 10.26 -5.38
N GLU A 81 10.54 9.81 -6.63
CA GLU A 81 10.55 10.69 -7.80
C GLU A 81 9.23 11.46 -7.94
N MET A 82 8.11 10.78 -7.71
CA MET A 82 6.79 11.42 -7.69
C MET A 82 6.69 12.49 -6.61
N GLU A 83 7.16 12.19 -5.39
CA GLU A 83 7.20 13.15 -4.28
C GLU A 83 8.00 14.40 -4.65
N GLN A 84 9.22 14.24 -5.16
CA GLN A 84 10.06 15.36 -5.59
C GLN A 84 9.40 16.19 -6.70
N THR A 85 8.78 15.52 -7.67
CA THR A 85 8.06 16.19 -8.76
C THR A 85 6.89 17.02 -8.24
N LEU A 86 6.14 16.50 -7.27
CA LEU A 86 5.03 17.22 -6.65
C LEU A 86 5.53 18.44 -5.87
N VAL A 87 6.61 18.31 -5.10
CA VAL A 87 7.21 19.44 -4.37
C VAL A 87 7.60 20.57 -5.33
N VAL A 88 8.34 20.26 -6.40
CA VAL A 88 8.75 21.27 -7.40
C VAL A 88 7.55 21.96 -8.05
N LYS A 89 6.50 21.19 -8.39
CA LYS A 89 5.29 21.77 -8.98
C LYS A 89 4.53 22.67 -8.00
N LEU A 90 4.45 22.29 -6.73
CA LEU A 90 3.80 23.08 -5.68
C LEU A 90 4.55 24.39 -5.41
N GLU A 91 5.88 24.37 -5.42
CA GLU A 91 6.71 25.56 -5.31
C GLU A 91 6.48 26.52 -6.49
N ALA A 92 6.47 25.98 -7.71
CA ALA A 92 6.20 26.77 -8.92
C ALA A 92 4.80 27.41 -8.91
N ILE A 93 3.80 26.69 -8.40
CA ILE A 93 2.44 27.23 -8.23
C ILE A 93 2.44 28.34 -7.19
N SER A 94 3.09 28.15 -6.04
CA SER A 94 3.20 29.15 -4.98
C SER A 94 3.82 30.45 -5.50
N LEU A 95 4.94 30.35 -6.23
CA LEU A 95 5.61 31.51 -6.83
C LEU A 95 4.69 32.25 -7.82
N LYS A 96 3.96 31.53 -8.68
CA LYS A 96 3.01 32.14 -9.62
C LYS A 96 1.88 32.87 -8.90
N LEU A 97 1.36 32.31 -7.80
CA LEU A 97 0.32 32.95 -7.00
C LEU A 97 0.81 34.23 -6.33
N GLU A 98 2.06 34.24 -5.84
CA GLU A 98 2.68 35.46 -5.28
C GLU A 98 2.87 36.54 -6.34
N LEU A 99 3.36 36.18 -7.53
CA LEU A 99 3.48 37.11 -8.66
C LEU A 99 2.13 37.73 -9.03
N LEU A 100 1.08 36.91 -9.15
CA LEU A 100 -0.28 37.39 -9.46
C LEU A 100 -0.83 38.32 -8.38
N ARG A 101 -0.62 37.99 -7.10
CA ARG A 101 -1.00 38.85 -5.96
C ARG A 101 -0.27 40.19 -6.00
N ASN A 102 1.02 40.18 -6.30
CA ASN A 102 1.82 41.39 -6.40
C ASN A 102 1.37 42.25 -7.60
N MET A 103 1.06 41.65 -8.75
CA MET A 103 0.52 42.35 -9.91
C MET A 103 -0.86 42.99 -9.62
N GLN A 104 -1.76 42.31 -8.90
CA GLN A 104 -3.04 42.88 -8.50
C GLN A 104 -2.88 44.08 -7.54
N ARG A 105 -1.90 44.05 -6.63
CA ARG A 105 -1.61 45.19 -5.73
C ARG A 105 -1.05 46.41 -6.44
N HIS A 106 -0.48 46.25 -7.64
CA HIS A 106 0.17 47.32 -8.39
C HIS A 106 -0.62 47.72 -9.65
N GLN A 107 -1.87 47.26 -9.81
CA GLN A 107 -2.76 47.85 -10.80
C GLN A 107 -3.09 49.29 -10.36
N PRO A 108 -2.73 50.33 -11.13
CA PRO A 108 -3.19 51.67 -10.84
C PRO A 108 -4.71 51.68 -11.02
N GLU A 109 -5.43 52.11 -9.98
CA GLU A 109 -6.83 52.48 -10.11
C GLU A 109 -6.93 53.53 -11.23
N THR A 110 -7.39 53.13 -12.42
CA THR A 110 -7.82 54.09 -13.43
C THR A 110 -9.13 54.69 -12.96
N HIS A 111 -9.04 55.57 -11.97
CA HIS A 111 -10.14 56.40 -11.53
C HIS A 111 -10.34 57.48 -12.60
N PHE A 112 -11.26 57.26 -13.54
CA PHE A 112 -11.76 58.33 -14.39
C PHE A 112 -12.50 59.33 -13.49
N PRO A 113 -12.12 60.62 -13.43
CA PRO A 113 -12.91 61.60 -12.72
C PRO A 113 -14.12 61.96 -13.59
N GLU A 114 -15.32 61.63 -13.11
CA GLU A 114 -16.57 62.19 -13.64
C GLU A 114 -16.57 63.71 -13.39
N GLY A 115 -16.12 64.46 -14.40
CA GLY A 115 -16.18 65.90 -14.45
C GLY A 115 -17.64 66.37 -14.49
N LYS A 116 -18.10 66.90 -13.36
CA LYS A 116 -19.36 67.62 -13.16
C LYS A 116 -19.64 68.61 -14.31
N ARG A 117 -20.68 68.36 -15.11
CA ARG A 117 -21.29 69.41 -15.96
C ARG A 117 -22.45 70.06 -15.19
N ASN A 118 -22.16 71.14 -14.48
CA ASN A 118 -23.18 72.12 -14.10
C ASN A 118 -23.05 73.31 -15.05
N VAL A 119 -23.94 73.39 -16.05
CA VAL A 119 -24.17 74.64 -16.77
C VAL A 119 -25.62 75.05 -16.51
N LYS A 120 -25.79 76.00 -15.60
CA LYS A 120 -26.99 76.85 -15.54
C LYS A 120 -26.96 77.73 -16.77
N ILE A 121 -27.99 77.67 -17.62
CA ILE A 121 -28.27 78.73 -18.59
C ILE A 121 -29.47 79.49 -18.03
N SER A 122 -29.21 80.70 -17.58
CA SER A 122 -30.21 81.75 -17.37
C SER A 122 -30.16 82.66 -18.60
N GLY A 123 -31.31 82.90 -19.22
CA GLY A 123 -31.52 83.78 -20.36
C GLY A 123 -32.96 83.68 -20.81
#